data_AF-A0A0D6M564-F1
#
_entry.id   AF-A0A0D6M564-F1
#
_cell.length_a   1.000
_cell.length_b   1.000
_cell.length_c   1.000
_cell.angle_alpha   90.00
_cell.angle_beta   90.00
_cell.angle_gamma   90.00
#
_symmetry.space_group_name_H-M   'P 1'
#
loop_
_entity.id
_entity.type
_entity.pdbx_description
1 polymer ?
#
loop_
_entity_poly.entity_id
_entity_poly.type
_entity_poly.pdbx_seq_one_letter_code
_entity_poly.pdbx_strand_id
1 'polypeptide(L)'
;MQRAYSPAGQGQLDPNACNNIKNAYAATAHLAPAGLNTEAYMTPVPKSSKTGAQQFDEMYGGLRNCFISVLSIWIQQYGIDVAVYTNVYEWNQITGGATITNVQLWYWNAYGAGATKESPADYDDFRSFGGWTTPSAKQFGQVEFVCGVTLNRDIISVSNSAESIEMEKHEKSEQIVVGTLGRGSVVSGQAEIKQMQISVVICSLALSCFASPVTEQQGASATANLVYAVDVNVPVSVTQFQCIRNSSYNVAFISAYSTAGQGQPDWHAPINIQNANAAGLKSEVYMRPQPRSTKTGVQQFDEMYGGLRNNNINIKTIWIQMTSLTNWYSNTTYNLNFINGILTRASVHMLGRLKNKQYNLNIGIYTSRYEWNVITDGGEAENMMLWYWNVYGNGPANESPANFNDFIPFGGWASPSAKQFGQSESVCGVTVNRDIYSLSIPTNVARTDTHKKHDQIVVGSLGVGRATSGKAQIRK
;
A
#
# COMPACT_ATOMS: atom_id res chain seq x y z
N MET A 1 -3.26 6.78 -26.55
CA MET A 1 -3.31 6.15 -25.21
C MET A 1 -2.79 4.71 -25.30
N GLN A 2 -2.21 4.13 -24.25
CA GLN A 2 -1.65 2.78 -24.20
C GLN A 2 -2.43 1.89 -23.22
N ARG A 3 -2.74 0.65 -23.62
CA ARG A 3 -3.38 -0.30 -22.71
C ARG A 3 -2.37 -0.77 -21.66
N ALA A 4 -2.73 -0.64 -20.39
CA ALA A 4 -1.93 -1.11 -19.28
C ALA A 4 -2.48 -2.40 -18.64
N TYR A 5 -3.79 -2.64 -18.74
CA TYR A 5 -4.43 -3.83 -18.19
C TYR A 5 -5.20 -4.58 -19.28
N SER A 6 -4.91 -5.87 -19.43
CA SER A 6 -5.47 -6.73 -20.46
C SER A 6 -6.65 -7.55 -19.92
N PRO A 7 -7.74 -7.70 -20.69
CA PRO A 7 -8.88 -8.51 -20.28
C PRO A 7 -8.65 -10.03 -20.43
N ALA A 8 -7.42 -10.48 -20.70
CA ALA A 8 -7.12 -11.90 -20.85
C ALA A 8 -7.33 -12.68 -19.54
N GLY A 9 -8.02 -13.82 -19.62
CA GLY A 9 -8.27 -14.70 -18.46
C GLY A 9 -9.08 -14.01 -17.37
N GLN A 10 -8.47 -13.82 -16.19
CA GLN A 10 -9.07 -13.14 -15.03
C GLN A 10 -8.76 -11.63 -14.98
N GLY A 11 -8.18 -11.07 -16.04
CA GLY A 11 -7.58 -9.74 -16.01
C GLY A 11 -6.15 -9.81 -15.46
N GLN A 12 -5.23 -9.11 -16.13
CA GLN A 12 -3.83 -9.01 -15.72
C GLN A 12 -3.17 -7.76 -16.31
N LEU A 13 -2.05 -7.32 -15.72
CA LEU A 13 -1.18 -6.33 -16.36
C LEU A 13 -0.86 -6.78 -17.78
N ASP A 14 -1.02 -5.90 -18.78
CA ASP A 14 -0.63 -6.23 -20.15
C ASP A 14 0.90 -6.48 -20.16
N PRO A 15 1.38 -7.68 -20.59
CA PRO A 15 2.81 -8.00 -20.55
C PRO A 15 3.69 -7.00 -21.31
N ASN A 16 3.11 -6.29 -22.28
CA ASN A 16 3.81 -5.29 -23.07
C ASN A 16 3.61 -3.86 -22.56
N ALA A 17 2.77 -3.64 -21.53
CA ALA A 17 2.41 -2.31 -21.01
C ALA A 17 3.65 -1.45 -20.74
N CYS A 18 4.62 -2.00 -20.00
CA CYS A 18 5.81 -1.28 -19.58
C CYS A 18 6.65 -0.81 -20.78
N ASN A 19 6.87 -1.68 -21.75
CA ASN A 19 7.68 -1.36 -22.93
C ASN A 19 6.93 -0.41 -23.87
N ASN A 20 5.64 -0.62 -24.07
CA ASN A 20 4.82 0.23 -24.93
C ASN A 20 4.72 1.66 -24.39
N ILE A 21 4.52 1.82 -23.08
CA ILE A 21 4.47 3.15 -22.46
C ILE A 21 5.85 3.82 -22.50
N LYS A 22 6.93 3.09 -22.24
CA LYS A 22 8.31 3.62 -22.36
C LYS A 22 8.62 4.10 -23.76
N ASN A 23 8.30 3.29 -24.76
CA ASN A 23 8.55 3.60 -26.16
C ASN A 23 7.69 4.78 -26.64
N ALA A 24 6.40 4.80 -26.26
CA ALA A 24 5.52 5.93 -26.54
C ALA A 24 6.06 7.21 -25.90
N TYR A 25 6.41 7.18 -24.61
CA TYR A 25 6.97 8.33 -23.91
C TYR A 25 8.26 8.84 -24.56
N ALA A 26 9.21 7.95 -24.87
CA ALA A 26 10.45 8.33 -25.54
C ALA A 26 10.20 8.97 -26.93
N ALA A 27 9.24 8.43 -27.69
CA ALA A 27 8.85 8.96 -28.99
C ALA A 27 8.12 10.31 -28.90
N THR A 28 7.37 10.57 -27.83
CA THR A 28 6.59 11.81 -27.68
C THR A 28 7.29 12.89 -26.85
N ALA A 29 8.36 12.57 -26.10
CA ALA A 29 8.98 13.50 -25.16
C ALA A 29 9.43 14.84 -25.78
N HIS A 30 9.93 14.81 -27.02
CA HIS A 30 10.34 16.01 -27.75
C HIS A 30 9.17 16.77 -28.41
N LEU A 31 7.97 16.15 -28.42
CA LEU A 31 6.73 16.70 -28.97
C LEU A 31 5.74 17.14 -27.88
N ALA A 32 6.13 17.05 -26.61
CA ALA A 32 5.32 17.55 -25.49
C ALA A 32 4.97 19.04 -25.63
N PRO A 33 5.85 19.95 -26.10
CA PRO A 33 5.49 21.34 -26.39
C PRO A 33 4.46 21.51 -27.51
N ALA A 34 4.31 20.50 -28.39
CA ALA A 34 3.29 20.46 -29.43
C ALA A 34 1.98 19.79 -28.95
N GLY A 35 1.85 19.52 -27.65
CA GLY A 35 0.66 18.94 -27.03
C GLY A 35 0.55 17.42 -27.12
N LEU A 36 1.58 16.71 -27.60
CA LEU A 36 1.56 15.25 -27.71
C LEU A 36 2.11 14.60 -26.43
N ASN A 37 1.24 13.91 -25.69
CA ASN A 37 1.60 13.20 -24.44
C ASN A 37 1.20 11.72 -24.47
N THR A 38 1.78 10.95 -23.55
CA THR A 38 1.47 9.52 -23.37
C THR A 38 0.51 9.34 -22.20
N GLU A 39 -0.57 8.59 -22.45
CA GLU A 39 -1.63 8.26 -21.48
C GLU A 39 -1.84 6.75 -21.41
N ALA A 40 -2.30 6.24 -20.28
CA ALA A 40 -2.58 4.81 -20.06
C ALA A 40 -4.05 4.55 -19.73
N TYR A 41 -4.58 3.40 -20.16
CA TYR A 41 -5.96 2.97 -19.83
C TYR A 41 -6.01 1.50 -19.39
N MET A 42 -7.06 1.16 -18.65
CA MET A 42 -7.35 -0.21 -18.21
C MET A 42 -8.63 -0.74 -18.84
N THR A 43 -8.66 -2.03 -19.18
CA THR A 43 -9.90 -2.74 -19.54
C THR A 43 -10.21 -3.75 -18.43
N PRO A 44 -11.08 -3.42 -17.46
CA PRO A 44 -11.42 -4.34 -16.38
C PRO A 44 -12.20 -5.56 -16.90
N VAL A 45 -12.16 -6.64 -16.12
CA VAL A 45 -12.87 -7.91 -16.32
C VAL A 45 -13.90 -8.09 -15.20
N PRO A 46 -15.15 -7.61 -15.37
CA PRO A 46 -16.15 -7.64 -14.30
C PRO A 46 -16.56 -9.05 -13.86
N LYS A 47 -16.41 -10.04 -14.74
CA LYS A 47 -16.72 -11.46 -14.46
C LYS A 47 -15.54 -12.22 -13.83
N SER A 48 -14.43 -11.56 -13.56
CA SER A 48 -13.29 -12.21 -12.92
C SER A 48 -13.56 -12.46 -11.44
N SER A 49 -12.75 -13.31 -10.82
CA SER A 49 -12.73 -13.47 -9.36
C SER A 49 -12.13 -12.25 -8.63
N LYS A 50 -11.64 -11.24 -9.36
CA LYS A 50 -10.98 -10.05 -8.82
C LYS A 50 -11.95 -8.87 -8.80
N THR A 51 -12.02 -8.14 -7.68
CA THR A 51 -12.77 -6.88 -7.61
C THR A 51 -12.15 -5.83 -8.53
N GLY A 52 -12.91 -4.80 -8.90
CA GLY A 52 -12.37 -3.69 -9.71
C GLY A 52 -11.17 -2.99 -9.05
N ALA A 53 -11.14 -2.94 -7.72
CA ALA A 53 -10.00 -2.46 -6.95
C ALA A 53 -8.77 -3.36 -7.16
N GLN A 54 -8.90 -4.67 -6.96
CA GLN A 54 -7.81 -5.63 -7.14
C GLN A 54 -7.21 -5.60 -8.55
N GLN A 55 -8.07 -5.49 -9.58
CA GLN A 55 -7.61 -5.40 -10.97
C GLN A 55 -6.86 -4.11 -11.25
N PHE A 56 -7.32 -3.00 -10.68
CA PHE A 56 -6.62 -1.75 -10.79
C PHE A 56 -5.28 -1.77 -10.03
N ASP A 57 -5.25 -2.27 -8.81
CA ASP A 57 -4.03 -2.28 -7.98
C ASP A 57 -2.92 -3.11 -8.64
N GLU A 58 -3.30 -4.19 -9.32
CA GLU A 58 -2.41 -4.99 -10.15
C GLU A 58 -1.84 -4.20 -11.34
N MET A 59 -2.69 -3.43 -12.04
CA MET A 59 -2.23 -2.53 -13.09
C MET A 59 -1.26 -1.46 -12.54
N TYR A 60 -1.69 -0.74 -11.50
CA TYR A 60 -0.96 0.39 -10.93
C TYR A 60 0.39 -0.04 -10.33
N GLY A 61 0.38 -1.10 -9.52
CA GLY A 61 1.59 -1.71 -8.99
C GLY A 61 2.51 -2.23 -10.10
N GLY A 62 1.94 -2.85 -11.14
CA GLY A 62 2.68 -3.33 -12.30
C GLY A 62 3.40 -2.23 -13.08
N LEU A 63 2.73 -1.11 -13.34
CA LEU A 63 3.35 0.04 -14.01
C LEU A 63 4.43 0.71 -13.15
N ARG A 64 4.18 0.85 -11.84
CA ARG A 64 5.16 1.37 -10.87
C ARG A 64 6.43 0.51 -10.81
N ASN A 65 6.29 -0.82 -10.87
CA ASN A 65 7.42 -1.74 -10.93
C ASN A 65 8.30 -1.55 -12.17
N CYS A 66 7.80 -0.87 -13.20
CA CYS A 66 8.53 -0.54 -14.40
C CYS A 66 9.00 0.93 -14.45
N PHE A 67 8.97 1.67 -13.34
CA PHE A 67 9.29 3.10 -13.22
C PHE A 67 8.36 4.03 -14.01
N ILE A 68 7.12 3.59 -14.22
CA ILE A 68 6.05 4.42 -14.78
C ILE A 68 5.18 4.92 -13.63
N SER A 69 5.25 6.21 -13.37
CA SER A 69 4.32 6.93 -12.50
C SER A 69 3.08 7.29 -13.31
N VAL A 70 1.97 6.64 -13.00
CA VAL A 70 0.67 7.06 -13.51
C VAL A 70 0.14 8.11 -12.54
N LEU A 71 0.04 9.36 -12.99
CA LEU A 71 -0.66 10.44 -12.31
C LEU A 71 -2.19 10.27 -12.38
N SER A 72 -2.70 9.11 -12.80
CA SER A 72 -4.14 8.84 -12.98
C SER A 72 -4.58 7.42 -12.57
N ILE A 73 -5.75 7.39 -11.90
CA ILE A 73 -6.56 6.24 -11.41
C ILE A 73 -5.90 5.55 -10.18
N TRP A 74 -6.49 5.18 -9.02
CA TRP A 74 -7.86 5.10 -8.45
C TRP A 74 -8.32 6.31 -7.60
N ILE A 75 -9.62 6.27 -7.32
CA ILE A 75 -10.49 7.21 -6.62
C ILE A 75 -9.90 7.75 -5.29
N GLN A 76 -9.71 9.07 -5.28
CA GLN A 76 -9.61 9.99 -4.13
C GLN A 76 -8.51 9.89 -3.08
N GLN A 77 -7.70 8.84 -3.00
CA GLN A 77 -6.67 8.78 -1.96
C GLN A 77 -5.38 9.57 -2.30
N TYR A 78 -5.25 10.08 -3.54
CA TYR A 78 -4.01 10.68 -4.07
C TYR A 78 -4.13 12.08 -4.69
N GLY A 79 -5.30 12.72 -4.70
CA GLY A 79 -5.48 14.04 -5.33
C GLY A 79 -5.34 14.01 -6.87
N ILE A 80 -5.94 13.00 -7.50
CA ILE A 80 -5.77 12.62 -8.91
C ILE A 80 -7.15 12.45 -9.59
N ASP A 81 -7.27 12.85 -10.87
CA ASP A 81 -8.53 12.83 -11.65
C ASP A 81 -8.78 11.47 -12.35
N VAL A 82 -10.04 11.00 -12.35
CA VAL A 82 -10.47 9.71 -12.95
C VAL A 82 -11.32 9.95 -14.20
N ALA A 83 -11.15 9.13 -15.24
CA ALA A 83 -11.98 9.15 -16.45
C ALA A 83 -12.63 7.79 -16.74
N VAL A 84 -13.84 7.79 -17.30
CA VAL A 84 -14.56 6.59 -17.78
C VAL A 84 -14.62 6.58 -19.30
N TYR A 85 -14.33 5.43 -19.90
CA TYR A 85 -14.54 5.18 -21.32
C TYR A 85 -15.85 4.45 -21.59
N THR A 86 -16.81 5.08 -22.29
CA THR A 86 -18.14 4.50 -22.58
C THR A 86 -18.89 5.25 -23.68
N ASN A 87 -20.09 4.83 -24.04
CA ASN A 87 -21.05 5.66 -24.78
C ASN A 87 -22.42 5.59 -24.09
N VAL A 88 -23.38 6.42 -24.51
CA VAL A 88 -24.71 6.47 -23.88
C VAL A 88 -25.43 5.12 -23.89
N TYR A 89 -25.29 4.35 -24.97
CA TYR A 89 -25.91 3.04 -25.09
C TYR A 89 -25.30 2.04 -24.11
N GLU A 90 -23.97 1.90 -24.13
CA GLU A 90 -23.22 1.00 -23.25
C GLU A 90 -23.39 1.38 -21.78
N TRP A 91 -23.33 2.67 -21.45
CA TRP A 91 -23.56 3.15 -20.09
C TRP A 91 -24.92 2.72 -19.57
N ASN A 92 -25.98 2.90 -20.37
CA ASN A 92 -27.32 2.49 -20.01
C ASN A 92 -27.44 0.96 -19.87
N GLN A 93 -26.83 0.19 -20.77
CA GLN A 93 -26.84 -1.27 -20.71
C GLN A 93 -26.05 -1.82 -19.50
N ILE A 94 -24.92 -1.21 -19.15
CA ILE A 94 -24.02 -1.69 -18.10
C ILE A 94 -24.47 -1.24 -16.71
N THR A 95 -24.91 0.01 -16.58
CA THR A 95 -25.19 0.63 -15.26
C THR A 95 -26.68 0.77 -14.97
N GLY A 96 -27.56 0.49 -15.94
CA GLY A 96 -28.98 0.82 -15.83
C GLY A 96 -29.26 2.32 -15.85
N GLY A 97 -28.35 3.12 -16.43
CA GLY A 97 -28.48 4.58 -16.50
C GLY A 97 -28.13 5.28 -15.18
N ALA A 98 -27.21 4.72 -14.39
CA ALA A 98 -26.78 5.31 -13.13
C ALA A 98 -26.20 6.71 -13.33
N THR A 99 -26.29 7.55 -12.30
CA THR A 99 -25.67 8.89 -12.31
C THR A 99 -24.31 8.82 -11.63
N ILE A 100 -23.31 9.41 -12.26
CA ILE A 100 -21.96 9.59 -11.73
C ILE A 100 -21.64 11.07 -11.53
N THR A 101 -20.82 11.38 -10.54
CA THR A 101 -20.32 12.74 -10.29
C THR A 101 -18.80 12.71 -10.13
N ASN A 102 -18.14 13.83 -10.44
CA ASN A 102 -16.69 14.03 -10.23
C ASN A 102 -15.80 13.01 -10.98
N VAL A 103 -16.20 12.63 -12.19
CA VAL A 103 -15.44 11.73 -13.08
C VAL A 103 -15.46 12.32 -14.48
N GLN A 104 -14.32 12.30 -15.18
CA GLN A 104 -14.19 12.74 -16.57
C GLN A 104 -14.77 11.70 -17.53
N LEU A 105 -15.13 12.12 -18.74
CA LEU A 105 -15.69 11.22 -19.76
C LEU A 105 -14.80 11.19 -21.01
N TRP A 106 -14.34 9.99 -21.37
CA TRP A 106 -13.81 9.68 -22.70
C TRP A 106 -14.89 8.89 -23.44
N TYR A 107 -15.76 9.54 -24.20
CA TYR A 107 -16.80 8.79 -24.91
C TYR A 107 -16.33 8.32 -26.28
N TRP A 108 -17.08 7.42 -26.90
CA TRP A 108 -16.81 7.03 -28.28
C TRP A 108 -18.05 7.13 -29.15
N ASN A 109 -17.83 7.62 -30.37
CA ASN A 109 -18.80 7.58 -31.46
C ASN A 109 -18.04 7.49 -32.78
N ALA A 110 -18.18 6.39 -33.50
CA ALA A 110 -17.60 6.19 -34.83
C ALA A 110 -18.63 5.47 -35.70
N TYR A 111 -18.62 5.70 -37.01
CA TYR A 111 -19.56 5.07 -37.93
C TYR A 111 -19.22 3.61 -38.26
N GLY A 112 -18.08 3.12 -37.78
CA GLY A 112 -17.58 1.76 -38.01
C GLY A 112 -16.06 1.69 -37.98
N ALA A 113 -15.52 0.54 -38.39
CA ALA A 113 -14.08 0.30 -38.47
C ALA A 113 -13.46 0.85 -39.76
N GLY A 114 -12.26 1.42 -39.65
CA GLY A 114 -11.46 1.94 -40.75
C GLY A 114 -11.65 3.44 -41.01
N ALA A 115 -10.67 4.04 -41.69
CA ALA A 115 -10.55 5.50 -41.87
C ALA A 115 -11.73 6.16 -42.61
N THR A 116 -12.53 5.40 -43.37
CA THR A 116 -13.73 5.93 -44.06
C THR A 116 -14.97 5.97 -43.18
N LYS A 117 -14.84 5.52 -41.92
CA LYS A 117 -15.93 5.37 -40.96
C LYS A 117 -15.70 6.20 -39.68
N GLU A 118 -14.83 7.20 -39.78
CA GLU A 118 -14.63 8.20 -38.73
C GLU A 118 -15.87 9.09 -38.57
N SER A 119 -16.24 9.39 -37.33
CA SER A 119 -17.11 10.53 -37.05
C SER A 119 -16.28 11.83 -37.04
N PRO A 120 -16.91 13.01 -37.10
CA PRO A 120 -16.21 14.28 -36.94
C PRO A 120 -15.37 14.32 -35.65
N ALA A 121 -14.15 14.85 -35.77
CA ALA A 121 -13.23 15.03 -34.64
C ALA A 121 -13.59 16.29 -33.82
N ASP A 122 -14.83 16.36 -33.37
CA ASP A 122 -15.42 17.40 -32.53
C ASP A 122 -16.36 16.76 -31.49
N TYR A 123 -17.04 17.59 -30.69
CA TYR A 123 -17.97 17.13 -29.65
C TYR A 123 -19.44 17.41 -29.98
N ASP A 124 -19.77 17.78 -31.22
CA ASP A 124 -21.11 18.27 -31.61
C ASP A 124 -22.19 17.18 -31.54
N ASP A 125 -21.76 15.92 -31.59
CA ASP A 125 -22.60 14.73 -31.46
C ASP A 125 -22.78 14.26 -30.00
N PHE A 126 -22.11 14.90 -29.03
CA PHE A 126 -22.26 14.55 -27.63
C PHE A 126 -23.66 14.90 -27.10
N ARG A 127 -24.24 13.98 -26.33
CA ARG A 127 -25.49 14.19 -25.59
C ARG A 127 -25.25 13.84 -24.14
N SER A 128 -25.80 14.62 -23.22
CA SER A 128 -25.63 14.35 -21.79
C SER A 128 -26.23 13.00 -21.39
N PHE A 129 -25.49 12.25 -20.59
CA PHE A 129 -25.94 10.99 -19.99
C PHE A 129 -25.16 10.74 -18.70
N GLY A 130 -25.72 9.92 -17.79
CA GLY A 130 -24.99 9.43 -16.63
C GLY A 130 -24.44 10.50 -15.69
N GLY A 131 -24.93 11.75 -15.73
CA GLY A 131 -24.41 12.87 -14.94
C GLY A 131 -23.35 13.72 -15.66
N TRP A 132 -22.86 13.30 -16.83
CA TRP A 132 -21.96 14.10 -17.66
C TRP A 132 -22.72 15.10 -18.53
N THR A 133 -22.35 16.37 -18.42
CA THR A 133 -22.84 17.45 -19.30
C THR A 133 -21.83 17.86 -20.36
N THR A 134 -20.55 17.51 -20.19
CA THR A 134 -19.45 17.78 -21.12
C THR A 134 -18.45 16.63 -21.11
N PRO A 135 -17.93 16.20 -22.28
CA PRO A 135 -16.87 15.20 -22.37
C PRO A 135 -15.47 15.83 -22.26
N SER A 136 -14.49 15.04 -21.82
CA SER A 136 -13.06 15.40 -21.81
C SER A 136 -12.33 14.87 -23.03
N ALA A 137 -12.78 13.74 -23.58
CA ALA A 137 -12.21 13.13 -24.76
C ALA A 137 -13.28 12.40 -25.58
N LYS A 138 -13.00 12.21 -26.88
CA LYS A 138 -13.81 11.42 -27.80
C LYS A 138 -12.91 10.52 -28.64
N GLN A 139 -13.25 9.23 -28.72
CA GLN A 139 -12.74 8.37 -29.79
C GLN A 139 -13.66 8.48 -31.01
N PHE A 140 -13.15 9.03 -32.11
CA PHE A 140 -13.91 9.29 -33.34
C PHE A 140 -13.59 8.31 -34.48
N GLY A 141 -12.49 7.56 -34.36
CA GLY A 141 -12.07 6.55 -35.33
C GLY A 141 -11.60 5.25 -34.67
N GLN A 142 -11.84 4.11 -35.31
CA GLN A 142 -11.53 2.77 -34.79
C GLN A 142 -10.89 1.87 -35.84
N VAL A 143 -9.95 1.02 -35.41
CA VAL A 143 -9.28 0.00 -36.25
C VAL A 143 -8.67 0.63 -37.51
N GLU A 144 -7.88 1.69 -37.30
CA GLU A 144 -7.20 2.40 -38.37
C GLU A 144 -5.74 1.99 -38.48
N PHE A 145 -5.19 2.08 -39.68
CA PHE A 145 -3.81 1.69 -39.95
C PHE A 145 -2.97 2.94 -40.28
N VAL A 146 -2.13 3.34 -39.34
CA VAL A 146 -1.28 4.52 -39.46
C VAL A 146 0.16 4.12 -39.15
N CYS A 147 1.10 4.47 -40.04
CA CYS A 147 2.53 4.22 -39.86
C CYS A 147 2.88 2.76 -39.49
N GLY A 148 2.17 1.78 -40.07
CA GLY A 148 2.43 0.35 -39.81
C GLY A 148 1.76 -0.21 -38.56
N VAL A 149 0.96 0.59 -37.83
CA VAL A 149 0.33 0.22 -36.56
C VAL A 149 -1.18 0.33 -36.67
N THR A 150 -1.90 -0.65 -36.12
CA THR A 150 -3.35 -0.55 -35.95
C THR A 150 -3.68 0.22 -34.66
N LEU A 151 -4.44 1.31 -34.77
CA LEU A 151 -4.78 2.20 -33.68
C LEU A 151 -6.23 2.71 -33.77
N ASN A 152 -6.68 3.36 -32.70
CA ASN A 152 -7.90 4.17 -32.69
C ASN A 152 -7.51 5.65 -32.62
N ARG A 153 -8.37 6.53 -33.12
CA ARG A 153 -8.13 7.97 -33.14
C ARG A 153 -9.04 8.68 -32.14
N ASP A 154 -8.39 9.52 -31.32
CA ASP A 154 -9.00 10.25 -30.23
C ASP A 154 -8.77 11.77 -30.40
N ILE A 155 -9.75 12.57 -29.99
CA ILE A 155 -9.59 13.99 -29.70
C ILE A 155 -9.77 14.21 -28.19
N ILE A 156 -8.96 15.10 -27.61
CA ILE A 156 -8.94 15.40 -26.17
C ILE A 156 -9.08 16.91 -26.01
N SER A 157 -9.94 17.34 -25.08
CA SER A 157 -10.09 18.74 -24.72
C SER A 157 -8.92 19.15 -23.82
N VAL A 158 -8.12 20.11 -24.26
CA VAL A 158 -7.02 20.68 -23.48
C VAL A 158 -7.38 22.08 -23.03
N SER A 159 -7.33 22.35 -21.72
CA SER A 159 -7.53 23.68 -21.18
C SER A 159 -6.28 24.53 -21.39
N ASN A 160 -6.41 25.70 -22.01
CA ASN A 160 -5.32 26.68 -22.20
C ASN A 160 -4.71 27.22 -20.88
N SER A 161 -5.28 26.84 -19.72
CA SER A 161 -4.75 27.10 -18.38
C SER A 161 -3.83 26.01 -17.85
N ALA A 162 -3.57 24.96 -18.64
CA ALA A 162 -2.33 24.23 -18.48
C ALA A 162 -1.23 25.20 -18.90
N GLU A 163 -0.78 26.05 -17.95
CA GLU A 163 0.64 26.35 -17.89
C GLU A 163 1.32 25.03 -18.21
N SER A 164 2.09 25.03 -19.29
CA SER A 164 3.11 24.00 -19.45
C SER A 164 3.68 23.86 -18.06
N ILE A 165 3.44 22.73 -17.40
CA ILE A 165 4.34 22.31 -16.35
C ILE A 165 5.63 22.28 -17.15
N GLU A 166 6.41 23.37 -17.06
CA GLU A 166 7.77 23.38 -17.54
C GLU A 166 8.27 22.06 -17.00
N MET A 167 8.73 21.21 -17.91
CA MET A 167 9.57 20.11 -17.52
C MET A 167 10.74 20.79 -16.82
N GLU A 168 10.57 21.03 -15.52
CA GLU A 168 11.63 21.40 -14.62
C GLU A 168 12.68 20.36 -14.95
N LYS A 169 13.84 20.84 -15.41
CA LYS A 169 14.97 19.98 -15.73
C LYS A 169 15.29 19.20 -14.47
N HIS A 170 14.59 18.08 -14.29
CA HIS A 170 14.90 17.04 -13.35
C HIS A 170 16.05 16.29 -14.00
N GLU A 171 17.21 16.91 -14.01
CA GLU A 171 18.46 16.20 -14.14
C GLU A 171 18.49 15.17 -13.00
N LYS A 172 18.21 13.91 -13.36
CA LYS A 172 18.34 12.65 -12.58
C LYS A 172 17.08 12.05 -11.92
N SER A 173 15.92 12.07 -12.55
CA SER A 173 14.88 11.04 -12.24
C SER A 173 14.57 10.19 -13.47
N GLU A 174 14.85 8.89 -13.40
CA GLU A 174 14.54 7.89 -14.45
C GLU A 174 13.04 7.54 -14.52
N GLN A 175 12.16 8.32 -13.87
CA GLN A 175 10.74 8.01 -13.71
C GLN A 175 9.90 8.64 -14.83
N ILE A 176 9.17 7.80 -15.57
CA ILE A 176 8.24 8.24 -16.63
C ILE A 176 6.91 8.64 -15.99
N VAL A 177 6.34 9.76 -16.41
CA VAL A 177 5.06 10.25 -15.90
C VAL A 177 4.01 10.26 -17.02
N VAL A 178 2.84 9.66 -16.77
CA VAL A 178 1.66 9.65 -17.67
C VAL A 178 0.43 10.09 -16.87
N GLY A 179 -0.66 10.58 -17.48
CA GLY A 179 -1.85 11.05 -16.73
C GLY A 179 -1.98 12.57 -16.60
N THR A 180 -1.44 13.35 -17.54
CA THR A 180 -1.35 14.82 -17.45
C THR A 180 -2.34 15.55 -18.36
N LEU A 181 -3.02 14.85 -19.28
CA LEU A 181 -3.94 15.46 -20.24
C LEU A 181 -5.36 15.66 -19.65
N GLY A 182 -6.00 16.79 -19.99
CA GLY A 182 -7.44 17.00 -19.78
C GLY A 182 -7.87 17.68 -18.47
N ARG A 183 -7.01 18.48 -17.82
CA ARG A 183 -7.35 19.28 -16.62
C ARG A 183 -8.31 20.47 -16.90
N GLY A 184 -9.42 20.22 -17.58
CA GLY A 184 -10.59 21.11 -17.51
C GLY A 184 -11.18 21.11 -16.09
N SER A 185 -11.95 22.14 -15.74
CA SER A 185 -12.48 22.45 -14.40
C SER A 185 -13.01 21.25 -13.60
N VAL A 186 -12.13 20.53 -12.90
CA VAL A 186 -12.54 19.44 -12.00
C VAL A 186 -13.08 20.06 -10.73
N VAL A 187 -14.37 19.84 -10.47
CA VAL A 187 -15.01 20.20 -9.20
C VAL A 187 -14.50 19.24 -8.14
N SER A 188 -14.08 19.75 -6.98
CA SER A 188 -13.63 18.92 -5.87
C SER A 188 -14.79 18.08 -5.31
N GLY A 189 -14.60 16.75 -5.18
CA GLY A 189 -15.62 15.86 -4.61
C GLY A 189 -15.34 14.37 -4.82
N GLN A 190 -16.09 13.50 -4.12
CA GLN A 190 -15.96 12.04 -4.27
C GLN A 190 -16.57 11.55 -5.57
N ALA A 191 -15.86 10.65 -6.26
CA ALA A 191 -16.40 9.94 -7.40
C ALA A 191 -17.42 8.93 -6.88
N GLU A 192 -18.70 9.16 -7.17
CA GLU A 192 -19.82 8.35 -6.66
C GLU A 192 -20.71 7.93 -7.82
N ILE A 193 -21.05 6.64 -7.88
CA ILE A 193 -22.14 6.13 -8.72
C ILE A 193 -23.35 5.93 -7.82
N LYS A 194 -24.43 6.66 -8.09
CA LYS A 194 -25.69 6.54 -7.33
C LYS A 194 -26.70 5.74 -8.13
N GLN A 195 -27.15 4.63 -7.54
CA GLN A 195 -28.31 3.87 -7.99
C GLN A 195 -29.46 4.14 -7.03
N MET A 196 -30.67 4.37 -7.55
CA MET A 196 -31.81 4.77 -6.74
C MET A 196 -32.31 3.57 -5.91
N GLN A 197 -31.89 3.46 -4.64
CA GLN A 197 -32.43 2.52 -3.66
C GLN A 197 -32.86 3.24 -2.39
N ILE A 198 -34.07 2.92 -1.94
CA ILE A 198 -34.74 3.44 -0.76
C ILE A 198 -34.11 2.76 0.46
N SER A 199 -33.35 3.50 1.26
CA SER A 199 -32.77 3.02 2.52
C SER A 199 -33.51 3.57 3.73
N VAL A 200 -33.96 2.67 4.60
CA VAL A 200 -34.57 2.96 5.91
C VAL A 200 -33.47 3.25 6.92
N VAL A 201 -33.60 4.39 7.61
CA VAL A 201 -32.67 4.88 8.65
C VAL A 201 -33.13 4.38 10.02
N ILE A 202 -32.23 3.72 10.77
CA ILE A 202 -32.40 3.46 12.21
C ILE A 202 -31.29 4.22 12.96
N CYS A 203 -31.70 5.26 13.68
CA CYS A 203 -30.86 5.99 14.63
C CYS A 203 -30.66 5.16 15.91
N SER A 204 -29.46 5.21 16.50
CA SER A 204 -29.26 4.82 17.90
C SER A 204 -28.26 5.78 18.55
N LEU A 205 -28.69 6.30 19.68
CA LEU A 205 -28.10 7.39 20.47
C LEU A 205 -26.85 6.94 21.24
N ALA A 206 -25.89 7.86 21.34
CA ALA A 206 -24.74 7.79 22.24
C ALA A 206 -25.13 8.18 23.67
N LEU A 207 -24.52 7.52 24.67
CA LEU A 207 -24.35 8.06 26.01
C LEU A 207 -22.88 7.97 26.43
N SER A 208 -22.34 9.13 26.78
CA SER A 208 -21.02 9.35 27.36
C SER A 208 -21.10 9.36 28.88
N CYS A 209 -20.10 8.79 29.56
CA CYS A 209 -19.78 9.10 30.95
C CYS A 209 -18.26 9.25 31.09
N PHE A 210 -17.86 10.38 31.68
CA PHE A 210 -16.48 10.69 32.08
C PHE A 210 -16.18 10.11 33.47
N ALA A 211 -14.94 9.65 33.70
CA ALA A 211 -14.32 9.67 35.02
C ALA A 211 -12.79 9.81 34.89
N SER A 212 -12.22 10.68 35.74
CA SER A 212 -10.80 11.09 35.83
C SER A 212 -10.04 10.25 36.88
N PRO A 213 -8.70 10.42 37.03
CA PRO A 213 -7.77 9.31 37.25
C PRO A 213 -7.46 9.01 38.73
N VAL A 214 -6.90 7.83 38.97
CA VAL A 214 -6.24 7.46 40.23
C VAL A 214 -4.74 7.40 40.00
N THR A 215 -4.00 8.18 40.77
CA THR A 215 -2.53 8.15 40.93
C THR A 215 -2.14 7.19 42.04
N GLU A 216 -1.13 6.35 41.81
CA GLU A 216 -0.15 5.97 42.85
C GLU A 216 1.18 5.48 42.24
N GLN A 217 2.26 5.89 42.93
CA GLN A 217 3.71 5.68 42.72
C GLN A 217 4.15 4.21 42.90
N GLN A 218 5.33 3.70 42.55
CA GLN A 218 6.51 4.06 41.73
C GLN A 218 7.48 2.88 41.91
N GLY A 219 8.22 2.50 40.86
CA GLY A 219 9.31 1.52 40.96
C GLY A 219 10.19 1.60 39.72
N ALA A 220 11.27 2.38 39.81
CA ALA A 220 12.12 2.73 38.68
C ALA A 220 13.03 1.57 38.24
N SER A 221 13.08 1.32 36.93
CA SER A 221 14.18 0.61 36.26
C SER A 221 14.31 1.16 34.84
N ALA A 222 15.50 1.71 34.53
CA ALA A 222 15.95 2.33 33.27
C ALA A 222 14.85 2.81 32.30
N THR A 223 14.59 4.14 32.24
CA THR A 223 13.52 4.74 31.44
C THR A 223 13.68 4.49 29.94
N ALA A 224 13.15 3.37 29.46
CA ALA A 224 12.70 3.22 28.09
C ALA A 224 11.58 4.25 27.85
N ASN A 225 11.73 5.11 26.84
CA ASN A 225 10.64 5.99 26.44
C ASN A 225 9.63 5.15 25.66
N LEU A 226 8.57 4.74 26.34
CA LEU A 226 7.43 4.08 25.71
C LEU A 226 6.65 5.11 24.90
N VAL A 227 6.38 4.78 23.63
CA VAL A 227 5.50 5.56 22.77
C VAL A 227 4.30 4.73 22.34
N TYR A 228 3.17 5.39 22.13
CA TYR A 228 2.02 4.74 21.52
C TYR A 228 2.27 4.49 20.03
N ALA A 229 1.83 3.32 19.60
CA ALA A 229 1.89 2.88 18.22
C ALA A 229 0.55 2.22 17.81
N VAL A 230 0.35 2.10 16.51
CA VAL A 230 -0.76 1.33 15.93
C VAL A 230 -0.19 0.29 14.98
N ASP A 231 -0.82 -0.88 14.90
CA ASP A 231 -0.61 -1.80 13.79
C ASP A 231 -1.81 -1.85 12.85
N VAL A 232 -1.51 -1.86 11.53
CA VAL A 232 -2.51 -1.79 10.46
C VAL A 232 -2.22 -2.78 9.35
N ASN A 233 -3.28 -3.35 8.80
CA ASN A 233 -3.28 -4.24 7.65
C ASN A 233 -4.33 -3.86 6.58
N VAL A 234 -4.80 -2.62 6.64
CA VAL A 234 -5.79 -2.00 5.74
C VAL A 234 -5.20 -0.74 5.10
N PRO A 235 -5.77 -0.20 4.01
CA PRO A 235 -5.33 1.08 3.47
C PRO A 235 -5.59 2.20 4.47
N VAL A 236 -4.61 3.08 4.65
CA VAL A 236 -4.72 4.27 5.51
C VAL A 236 -4.25 5.50 4.76
N SER A 237 -5.09 6.53 4.68
CA SER A 237 -4.78 7.79 4.02
C SER A 237 -3.83 8.67 4.84
N VAL A 238 -3.22 9.67 4.19
CA VAL A 238 -2.38 10.67 4.88
C VAL A 238 -3.18 11.39 5.97
N THR A 239 -4.41 11.81 5.70
CA THR A 239 -5.26 12.52 6.68
C THR A 239 -5.61 11.64 7.89
N GLN A 240 -5.89 10.35 7.67
CA GLN A 240 -6.11 9.41 8.78
C GLN A 240 -4.84 9.23 9.62
N PHE A 241 -3.67 9.09 8.97
CA PHE A 241 -2.41 9.02 9.69
C PHE A 241 -2.03 10.33 10.41
N GLN A 242 -2.38 11.50 9.87
CA GLN A 242 -2.22 12.78 10.56
C GLN A 242 -3.10 12.85 11.80
N CYS A 243 -4.35 12.38 11.71
CA CYS A 243 -5.23 12.26 12.87
C CYS A 243 -4.64 11.29 13.91
N ILE A 244 -4.13 10.13 13.50
CA ILE A 244 -3.45 9.16 14.38
C ILE A 244 -2.24 9.82 15.06
N ARG A 245 -1.42 10.56 14.30
CA ARG A 245 -0.28 11.31 14.84
C ARG A 245 -0.69 12.34 15.88
N ASN A 246 -1.76 13.09 15.62
CA ASN A 246 -2.33 14.09 16.51
C ASN A 246 -3.02 13.46 17.73
N SER A 247 -3.39 12.18 17.65
CA SER A 247 -3.95 11.37 18.74
C SER A 247 -2.87 10.71 19.60
N SER A 248 -1.66 11.29 19.62
CA SER A 248 -0.49 10.86 20.43
C SER A 248 0.18 9.55 20.01
N TYR A 249 -0.15 8.98 18.85
CA TYR A 249 0.61 7.86 18.30
C TYR A 249 1.86 8.39 17.56
N ASN A 250 2.99 7.71 17.73
CA ASN A 250 4.27 8.11 17.13
C ASN A 250 4.75 7.13 16.05
N VAL A 251 4.30 5.88 16.11
CA VAL A 251 4.79 4.78 15.26
C VAL A 251 3.61 4.01 14.67
N ALA A 252 3.73 3.62 13.40
CA ALA A 252 2.82 2.71 12.73
C ALA A 252 3.56 1.42 12.33
N PHE A 253 3.10 0.28 12.83
CA PHE A 253 3.49 -1.05 12.37
C PHE A 253 2.63 -1.42 11.16
N ILE A 254 3.26 -1.55 9.99
CA ILE A 254 2.55 -1.71 8.73
C ILE A 254 2.74 -3.15 8.23
N SER A 255 1.64 -3.84 7.98
CA SER A 255 1.65 -5.15 7.34
C SER A 255 2.30 -5.03 5.97
N ALA A 256 3.38 -5.79 5.74
CA ALA A 256 4.12 -5.83 4.49
C ALA A 256 3.95 -7.17 3.73
N TYR A 257 3.40 -8.18 4.39
CA TYR A 257 3.07 -9.47 3.79
C TYR A 257 1.77 -10.00 4.36
N SER A 258 0.93 -10.58 3.51
CA SER A 258 -0.41 -11.07 3.83
C SER A 258 -0.48 -12.59 3.75
N THR A 259 -1.32 -13.19 4.60
CA THR A 259 -1.62 -14.62 4.59
C THR A 259 -2.60 -15.04 3.49
N ALA A 260 -3.10 -14.10 2.69
CA ALA A 260 -4.07 -14.38 1.63
C ALA A 260 -3.54 -15.38 0.60
N GLY A 261 -4.37 -16.37 0.24
CA GLY A 261 -4.01 -17.40 -0.75
C GLY A 261 -2.73 -18.16 -0.40
N GLN A 262 -1.73 -18.06 -1.27
CA GLN A 262 -0.40 -18.70 -1.09
C GLN A 262 0.61 -17.82 -0.33
N GLY A 263 0.14 -16.75 0.33
CA GLY A 263 1.01 -15.69 0.82
C GLY A 263 1.42 -14.75 -0.31
N GLN A 264 1.38 -13.45 -0.03
CA GLN A 264 1.74 -12.42 -1.01
C GLN A 264 2.17 -11.14 -0.31
N PRO A 265 3.00 -10.29 -0.97
CA PRO A 265 3.26 -8.94 -0.49
C PRO A 265 1.95 -8.21 -0.20
N ASP A 266 1.93 -7.49 0.91
CA ASP A 266 0.80 -6.62 1.23
C ASP A 266 0.91 -5.38 0.33
N TRP A 267 -0.02 -5.26 -0.60
CA TRP A 267 0.02 -4.25 -1.64
C TRP A 267 -0.22 -2.84 -1.09
N HIS A 268 -0.82 -2.72 0.10
CA HIS A 268 -0.95 -1.43 0.79
C HIS A 268 0.35 -0.96 1.44
N ALA A 269 1.31 -1.86 1.66
CA ALA A 269 2.47 -1.56 2.49
C ALA A 269 3.28 -0.36 1.98
N PRO A 270 3.65 -0.27 0.68
CA PRO A 270 4.41 0.87 0.20
C PRO A 270 3.69 2.20 0.41
N ILE A 271 2.38 2.24 0.15
CA ILE A 271 1.65 3.48 0.30
C ILE A 271 1.40 3.82 1.76
N ASN A 272 1.04 2.86 2.62
CA ASN A 272 0.87 3.13 4.03
C ASN A 272 2.18 3.67 4.65
N ILE A 273 3.34 3.17 4.21
CA ILE A 273 4.66 3.65 4.65
C ILE A 273 4.88 5.10 4.18
N GLN A 274 4.58 5.39 2.91
CA GLN A 274 4.69 6.75 2.35
C GLN A 274 3.75 7.73 3.06
N ASN A 275 2.49 7.34 3.30
CA ASN A 275 1.48 8.15 3.98
C ASN A 275 1.81 8.39 5.45
N ALA A 276 2.27 7.35 6.17
CA ALA A 276 2.71 7.48 7.56
C ALA A 276 3.90 8.44 7.67
N ASN A 277 4.89 8.31 6.77
CA ASN A 277 6.03 9.22 6.72
C ASN A 277 5.60 10.67 6.41
N ALA A 278 4.69 10.88 5.45
CA ALA A 278 4.14 12.19 5.12
C ALA A 278 3.31 12.80 6.26
N ALA A 279 2.65 11.97 7.07
CA ALA A 279 1.93 12.38 8.28
C ALA A 279 2.84 12.62 9.50
N GLY A 280 4.15 12.42 9.37
CA GLY A 280 5.11 12.59 10.47
C GLY A 280 5.12 11.45 11.49
N LEU A 281 4.54 10.30 11.17
CA LEU A 281 4.73 9.05 11.91
C LEU A 281 6.04 8.39 11.49
N LYS A 282 6.61 7.60 12.39
CA LYS A 282 7.63 6.62 12.03
C LYS A 282 6.98 5.30 11.69
N SER A 283 7.66 4.48 10.89
CA SER A 283 7.10 3.19 10.45
C SER A 283 8.00 2.03 10.80
N GLU A 284 7.38 0.97 11.30
CA GLU A 284 7.90 -0.39 11.41
C GLU A 284 7.15 -1.25 10.38
N VAL A 285 7.72 -2.38 9.95
CA VAL A 285 7.05 -3.30 9.03
C VAL A 285 6.97 -4.70 9.60
N TYR A 286 5.84 -5.37 9.40
CA TYR A 286 5.66 -6.74 9.85
C TYR A 286 5.16 -7.66 8.72
N MET A 287 5.63 -8.90 8.75
CA MET A 287 5.24 -9.96 7.84
C MET A 287 4.24 -10.87 8.54
N ARG A 288 3.13 -11.17 7.86
CA ARG A 288 2.20 -12.26 8.23
C ARG A 288 2.49 -13.48 7.36
N PRO A 289 3.40 -14.38 7.78
CA PRO A 289 3.82 -15.49 6.95
C PRO A 289 2.67 -16.47 6.72
N GLN A 290 2.68 -17.14 5.56
CA GLN A 290 1.73 -18.20 5.22
C GLN A 290 2.45 -19.55 5.13
N PRO A 291 2.73 -20.25 6.24
CA PRO A 291 3.53 -21.48 6.21
C PRO A 291 2.79 -22.64 5.51
N ARG A 292 1.46 -22.56 5.36
CA ARG A 292 0.65 -23.57 4.65
C ARG A 292 0.63 -23.40 3.12
N SER A 293 1.36 -22.42 2.58
CA SER A 293 1.49 -22.28 1.12
C SER A 293 2.52 -23.25 0.54
N THR A 294 2.60 -23.26 -0.80
CA THR A 294 3.66 -23.95 -1.54
C THR A 294 4.99 -23.20 -1.53
N LYS A 295 5.03 -21.96 -1.00
CA LYS A 295 6.22 -21.11 -0.97
C LYS A 295 7.01 -21.33 0.32
N THR A 296 8.32 -21.45 0.21
CA THR A 296 9.23 -21.45 1.36
C THR A 296 9.24 -20.10 2.07
N GLY A 297 9.62 -20.08 3.35
CA GLY A 297 9.80 -18.83 4.09
C GLY A 297 10.77 -17.86 3.40
N VAL A 298 11.84 -18.39 2.79
CA VAL A 298 12.80 -17.59 2.02
C VAL A 298 12.13 -16.86 0.85
N GLN A 299 11.28 -17.55 0.09
CA GLN A 299 10.57 -16.94 -1.04
C GLN A 299 9.60 -15.85 -0.56
N GLN A 300 8.86 -16.10 0.52
CA GLN A 300 7.93 -15.11 1.07
C GLN A 300 8.67 -13.84 1.54
N PHE A 301 9.82 -14.02 2.20
CA PHE A 301 10.66 -12.90 2.62
C PHE A 301 11.20 -12.11 1.41
N ASP A 302 11.71 -12.79 0.39
CA ASP A 302 12.26 -12.14 -0.80
C ASP A 302 11.20 -11.36 -1.59
N GLU A 303 9.98 -11.88 -1.69
CA GLU A 303 8.84 -11.17 -2.28
C GLU A 303 8.52 -9.88 -1.53
N MET A 304 8.43 -9.95 -0.20
CA MET A 304 8.16 -8.79 0.65
C MET A 304 9.28 -7.76 0.57
N TYR A 305 10.52 -8.20 0.80
CA TYR A 305 11.70 -7.35 0.84
C TYR A 305 11.96 -6.69 -0.53
N GLY A 306 11.86 -7.46 -1.61
CA GLY A 306 11.97 -6.97 -2.98
C GLY A 306 10.88 -5.96 -3.32
N GLY A 307 9.63 -6.24 -2.95
CA GLY A 307 8.50 -5.34 -3.18
C GLY A 307 8.69 -3.96 -2.51
N LEU A 308 9.16 -3.93 -1.27
CA LEU A 308 9.47 -2.68 -0.56
C LEU A 308 10.68 -1.95 -1.16
N ARG A 309 11.77 -2.68 -1.48
CA ARG A 309 12.96 -2.08 -2.11
C ARG A 309 12.67 -1.47 -3.48
N ASN A 310 11.81 -2.12 -4.28
CA ASN A 310 11.37 -1.62 -5.58
C ASN A 310 10.53 -0.33 -5.45
N ASN A 311 9.90 -0.11 -4.30
CA ASN A 311 9.20 1.13 -3.96
C ASN A 311 10.09 2.16 -3.26
N ASN A 312 11.42 2.04 -3.40
CA ASN A 312 12.41 2.91 -2.77
C ASN A 312 12.28 3.00 -1.24
N ILE A 313 11.85 1.91 -0.61
CA ILE A 313 11.75 1.79 0.86
C ILE A 313 12.91 0.93 1.35
N ASN A 314 13.71 1.48 2.25
CA ASN A 314 14.81 0.78 2.89
C ASN A 314 14.39 0.25 4.26
N ILE A 315 14.50 -1.07 4.44
CA ILE A 315 14.12 -1.74 5.68
C ILE A 315 15.35 -1.83 6.60
N LYS A 316 15.15 -1.53 7.87
CA LYS A 316 16.14 -1.73 8.95
C LYS A 316 15.70 -2.74 9.99
N THR A 317 14.40 -2.83 10.24
CA THR A 317 13.79 -3.78 11.16
C THR A 317 12.62 -4.49 10.46
N ILE A 318 12.49 -5.79 10.67
CA ILE A 318 11.32 -6.58 10.28
C ILE A 318 10.75 -7.32 11.49
N TRP A 319 9.43 -7.31 11.62
CA TRP A 319 8.70 -8.11 12.59
C TRP A 319 8.03 -9.31 11.91
N ILE A 320 8.09 -10.48 12.53
CA ILE A 320 7.51 -11.72 11.98
C ILE A 320 6.36 -12.14 12.89
N GLN A 321 5.14 -12.16 12.37
CA GLN A 321 3.95 -12.55 13.11
C GLN A 321 3.85 -14.07 13.26
N MET A 322 3.98 -14.55 14.49
CA MET A 322 3.82 -15.93 14.93
C MET A 322 2.61 -16.03 15.87
N THR A 323 1.44 -15.71 15.33
CA THR A 323 0.14 -15.77 16.02
C THR A 323 -0.86 -16.55 15.17
N SER A 324 -2.11 -16.61 15.63
CA SER A 324 -3.25 -17.16 14.87
C SER A 324 -3.02 -18.63 14.51
N LEU A 325 -3.13 -19.50 15.52
CA LEU A 325 -2.76 -20.93 15.48
C LEU A 325 -3.28 -21.69 14.24
N THR A 326 -4.44 -21.31 13.70
CA THR A 326 -5.03 -21.90 12.47
C THR A 326 -4.13 -21.79 11.23
N ASN A 327 -3.23 -20.81 11.21
CA ASN A 327 -2.29 -20.57 10.12
C ASN A 327 -1.07 -21.49 10.19
N TRP A 328 -0.81 -22.14 11.32
CA TRP A 328 0.40 -22.93 11.57
C TRP A 328 0.11 -24.44 11.54
N TYR A 329 1.14 -25.24 11.30
CA TYR A 329 1.03 -26.69 11.43
C TYR A 329 1.13 -27.11 12.90
N SER A 330 0.54 -28.25 13.24
CA SER A 330 0.80 -28.92 14.52
C SER A 330 2.23 -29.47 14.63
N ASN A 331 2.89 -29.71 13.49
CA ASN A 331 4.29 -30.13 13.44
C ASN A 331 5.22 -28.93 13.67
N THR A 332 5.74 -28.80 14.87
CA THR A 332 6.60 -27.66 15.25
C THR A 332 7.95 -27.68 14.55
N THR A 333 8.50 -28.83 14.17
CA THR A 333 9.72 -28.91 13.36
C THR A 333 9.53 -28.25 11.99
N TYR A 334 8.38 -28.45 11.35
CA TYR A 334 8.06 -27.78 10.09
C TYR A 334 7.96 -26.26 10.27
N ASN A 335 7.25 -25.81 11.32
CA ASN A 335 7.13 -24.38 11.64
C ASN A 335 8.50 -23.73 11.88
N LEU A 336 9.35 -24.39 12.68
CA LEU A 336 10.70 -23.93 12.99
C LEU A 336 11.58 -23.87 11.74
N ASN A 337 11.54 -24.88 10.87
CA ASN A 337 12.28 -24.87 9.61
C ASN A 337 11.83 -23.73 8.69
N PHE A 338 10.52 -23.51 8.60
CA PHE A 338 9.96 -22.43 7.79
C PHE A 338 10.42 -21.06 8.29
N ILE A 339 10.33 -20.80 9.60
CA ILE A 339 10.70 -19.51 10.19
C ILE A 339 12.22 -19.31 10.21
N ASN A 340 13.01 -20.32 10.57
CA ASN A 340 14.47 -20.22 10.49
C ASN A 340 14.97 -19.97 9.06
N GLY A 341 14.20 -20.37 8.03
CA GLY A 341 14.43 -19.96 6.65
C GLY A 341 14.29 -18.44 6.44
N ILE A 342 13.22 -17.83 6.97
CA ILE A 342 13.03 -16.36 6.96
C ILE A 342 14.15 -15.67 7.75
N LEU A 343 14.40 -16.12 8.99
CA LEU A 343 15.40 -15.54 9.87
C LEU A 343 16.78 -15.57 9.23
N THR A 344 17.19 -16.73 8.71
CA THR A 344 18.48 -16.86 8.02
C THR A 344 18.56 -15.93 6.82
N ARG A 345 17.48 -15.79 6.04
CA ARG A 345 17.48 -14.89 4.87
C ARG A 345 17.56 -13.41 5.27
N ALA A 346 16.91 -13.03 6.37
CA ALA A 346 16.89 -11.66 6.89
C ALA A 346 18.18 -11.28 7.65
N SER A 347 18.80 -12.24 8.35
CA SER A 347 19.82 -12.00 9.39
C SER A 347 21.26 -12.08 8.93
N VAL A 348 21.59 -12.40 7.67
CA VAL A 348 22.99 -12.71 7.34
C VAL A 348 23.90 -11.51 7.57
N HIS A 349 24.69 -11.65 8.64
CA HIS A 349 25.79 -10.80 9.08
C HIS A 349 27.13 -11.49 8.78
N MET A 350 28.15 -10.67 8.55
CA MET A 350 29.48 -11.01 8.07
C MET A 350 30.23 -12.04 8.93
N LEU A 351 30.61 -13.16 8.31
CA LEU A 351 31.82 -13.90 8.67
C LEU A 351 32.64 -14.16 7.39
N GLY A 352 33.64 -13.30 7.16
CA GLY A 352 34.77 -13.62 6.27
C GLY A 352 34.56 -13.45 4.75
N ARG A 353 35.17 -12.37 4.22
CA ARG A 353 35.81 -12.32 2.88
C ARG A 353 35.02 -12.68 1.61
N LEU A 354 33.69 -12.58 1.55
CA LEU A 354 32.98 -12.56 0.27
C LEU A 354 31.95 -11.41 0.20
N LYS A 355 32.23 -10.45 -0.69
CA LYS A 355 31.44 -9.23 -0.95
C LYS A 355 30.17 -9.51 -1.77
N ASN A 356 29.27 -10.37 -1.30
CA ASN A 356 27.97 -10.55 -1.96
C ASN A 356 26.83 -10.05 -1.05
N LYS A 357 26.20 -8.94 -1.48
CA LYS A 357 25.11 -8.14 -0.86
C LYS A 357 24.12 -8.94 0.01
N GLN A 358 24.07 -8.70 1.34
CA GLN A 358 23.01 -9.23 2.24
C GLN A 358 22.66 -8.23 3.36
N TYR A 359 21.42 -8.26 3.86
CA TYR A 359 20.59 -7.08 4.17
C TYR A 359 20.72 -6.41 5.56
N ASN A 360 21.45 -7.00 6.52
CA ASN A 360 21.71 -6.43 7.86
C ASN A 360 20.45 -5.84 8.56
N LEU A 361 19.41 -6.66 8.71
CA LEU A 361 18.16 -6.28 9.35
C LEU A 361 18.14 -6.68 10.83
N ASN A 362 17.58 -5.81 11.67
CA ASN A 362 17.09 -6.20 13.00
C ASN A 362 15.81 -7.02 12.83
N ILE A 363 15.64 -8.04 13.65
CA ILE A 363 14.49 -8.95 13.54
C ILE A 363 13.75 -8.99 14.87
N GLY A 364 12.43 -8.90 14.80
CA GLY A 364 11.54 -9.11 15.93
C GLY A 364 10.49 -10.18 15.64
N ILE A 365 10.01 -10.83 16.70
CA ILE A 365 8.89 -11.78 16.65
C ILE A 365 7.66 -11.13 17.29
N TYR A 366 6.52 -11.24 16.61
CA TYR A 366 5.21 -10.86 17.15
C TYR A 366 4.44 -12.12 17.57
N THR A 367 4.22 -12.34 18.88
CA THR A 367 3.60 -13.58 19.40
C THR A 367 3.02 -13.41 20.82
N SER A 368 2.31 -14.40 21.34
CA SER A 368 2.04 -14.53 22.79
C SER A 368 2.81 -15.71 23.39
N ARG A 369 2.97 -15.76 24.72
CA ARG A 369 3.59 -16.92 25.38
C ARG A 369 2.88 -18.23 25.04
N TYR A 370 1.55 -18.20 24.97
CA TYR A 370 0.75 -19.37 24.62
C TYR A 370 1.01 -19.82 23.19
N GLU A 371 0.91 -18.91 22.22
CA GLU A 371 1.11 -19.25 20.81
C GLU A 371 2.55 -19.64 20.50
N TRP A 372 3.53 -18.97 21.13
CA TRP A 372 4.93 -19.35 21.02
C TRP A 372 5.15 -20.81 21.39
N ASN A 373 4.63 -21.23 22.55
CA ASN A 373 4.75 -22.62 23.01
C ASN A 373 4.05 -23.59 22.05
N VAL A 374 2.85 -23.26 21.55
CA VAL A 374 2.13 -24.14 20.62
C VAL A 374 2.83 -24.25 19.25
N ILE A 375 3.33 -23.13 18.72
CA ILE A 375 3.91 -23.08 17.36
C ILE A 375 5.32 -23.67 17.33
N THR A 376 6.10 -23.45 18.40
CA THR A 376 7.54 -23.78 18.44
C THR A 376 7.86 -24.98 19.33
N ASP A 377 6.95 -25.40 20.21
CA ASP A 377 7.18 -26.33 21.31
C ASP A 377 8.31 -25.84 22.24
N GLY A 378 8.16 -24.59 22.71
CA GLY A 378 9.03 -23.98 23.71
C GLY A 378 10.41 -23.54 23.19
N GLY A 379 10.55 -23.28 21.89
CA GLY A 379 11.84 -22.91 21.29
C GLY A 379 12.48 -21.67 21.93
N GLU A 380 13.81 -21.59 21.88
CA GLU A 380 14.60 -20.48 22.39
C GLU A 380 14.98 -19.52 21.25
N ALA A 381 14.49 -18.28 21.33
CA ALA A 381 14.82 -17.23 20.39
C ALA A 381 16.16 -16.56 20.76
N GLU A 382 17.08 -16.52 19.80
CA GLU A 382 18.37 -15.85 19.94
C GLU A 382 18.45 -14.61 19.04
N ASN A 383 19.00 -13.51 19.57
CA ASN A 383 19.29 -12.27 18.83
C ASN A 383 18.06 -11.64 18.13
N MET A 384 16.89 -11.72 18.75
CA MET A 384 15.64 -11.17 18.22
C MET A 384 14.90 -10.33 19.26
N MET A 385 14.18 -9.31 18.79
CA MET A 385 13.27 -8.52 19.61
C MET A 385 11.93 -9.23 19.81
N LEU A 386 11.20 -8.85 20.85
CA LEU A 386 9.86 -9.37 21.12
C LEU A 386 8.82 -8.24 21.07
N TRP A 387 7.80 -8.45 20.25
CA TRP A 387 6.51 -7.77 20.30
C TRP A 387 5.53 -8.79 20.84
N TYR A 388 5.09 -8.66 22.09
CA TYR A 388 4.09 -9.60 22.62
C TYR A 388 2.69 -9.00 22.56
N TRP A 389 1.65 -9.82 22.56
CA TRP A 389 0.29 -9.32 22.78
C TRP A 389 -0.31 -9.89 24.05
N ASN A 390 -1.07 -9.05 24.74
CA ASN A 390 -1.97 -9.44 25.82
C ASN A 390 -3.16 -8.48 25.81
N VAL A 391 -4.36 -9.00 25.54
CA VAL A 391 -5.62 -8.25 25.57
C VAL A 391 -6.71 -9.13 26.20
N TYR A 392 -7.78 -8.50 26.71
CA TYR A 392 -8.90 -9.23 27.31
C TYR A 392 -9.98 -9.62 26.29
N GLY A 393 -9.83 -9.21 25.03
CA GLY A 393 -10.83 -9.35 23.96
C GLY A 393 -10.76 -8.22 22.94
N ASN A 394 -11.78 -8.12 22.09
CA ASN A 394 -11.87 -7.08 21.06
C ASN A 394 -12.53 -5.79 21.57
N GLY A 395 -12.06 -4.66 21.05
CA GLY A 395 -12.62 -3.34 21.32
C GLY A 395 -12.10 -2.69 22.62
N PRO A 396 -12.37 -1.39 22.82
CA PRO A 396 -11.70 -0.58 23.85
C PRO A 396 -11.93 -1.04 25.29
N ALA A 397 -13.08 -1.68 25.56
CA ALA A 397 -13.41 -2.21 26.90
C ALA A 397 -12.52 -3.40 27.32
N ASN A 398 -11.78 -3.97 26.37
CA ASN A 398 -11.00 -5.18 26.55
C ASN A 398 -9.48 -4.92 26.40
N GLU A 399 -9.06 -3.66 26.51
CA GLU A 399 -7.64 -3.29 26.54
C GLU A 399 -6.96 -3.77 27.82
N SER A 400 -5.74 -4.29 27.69
CA SER A 400 -4.84 -4.44 28.85
C SER A 400 -4.08 -3.12 29.11
N PRO A 401 -3.47 -2.93 30.29
CA PRO A 401 -2.68 -1.73 30.54
C PRO A 401 -1.54 -1.55 29.52
N ALA A 402 -1.37 -0.33 29.01
CA ALA A 402 -0.33 0.07 28.05
C ALA A 402 1.06 0.20 28.72
N ASN A 403 1.52 -0.90 29.33
CA ASN A 403 2.83 -1.05 29.96
C ASN A 403 3.27 -2.53 29.89
N PHE A 404 4.50 -2.82 30.32
CA PHE A 404 5.08 -4.18 30.31
C PHE A 404 4.95 -4.91 31.66
N ASN A 405 4.13 -4.43 32.60
CA ASN A 405 4.08 -4.98 33.97
C ASN A 405 3.50 -6.40 34.01
N ASP A 406 2.74 -6.79 32.99
CA ASP A 406 2.18 -8.13 32.82
C ASP A 406 3.09 -9.09 32.05
N PHE A 407 4.28 -8.64 31.62
CA PHE A 407 5.22 -9.49 30.90
C PHE A 407 5.85 -10.54 31.83
N ILE A 408 5.82 -11.79 31.39
CA ILE A 408 6.50 -12.92 32.03
C ILE A 408 7.50 -13.49 31.02
N PRO A 409 8.80 -13.64 31.35
CA PRO A 409 9.80 -14.20 30.43
C PRO A 409 9.41 -15.54 29.81
N PHE A 410 9.65 -15.68 28.49
CA PHE A 410 9.46 -16.92 27.74
C PHE A 410 10.34 -16.92 26.49
N GLY A 411 10.59 -18.10 25.91
CA GLY A 411 11.24 -18.23 24.60
C GLY A 411 12.62 -17.58 24.50
N GLY A 412 13.36 -17.44 25.61
CA GLY A 412 14.66 -16.75 25.64
C GLY A 412 14.59 -15.23 25.87
N TRP A 413 13.42 -14.62 25.84
CA TRP A 413 13.26 -13.18 26.09
C TRP A 413 13.11 -12.85 27.57
N ALA A 414 14.03 -12.02 28.08
CA ALA A 414 13.95 -11.45 29.41
C ALA A 414 13.17 -10.12 29.47
N SER A 415 12.99 -9.45 28.33
CA SER A 415 12.19 -8.23 28.21
C SER A 415 11.61 -8.06 26.80
N PRO A 416 10.44 -7.42 26.67
CA PRO A 416 9.85 -7.08 25.39
C PRO A 416 10.35 -5.73 24.86
N SER A 417 10.27 -5.56 23.53
CA SER A 417 10.47 -4.28 22.85
C SER A 417 9.15 -3.58 22.56
N ALA A 418 8.08 -4.35 22.29
CA ALA A 418 6.74 -3.84 21.99
C ALA A 418 5.67 -4.69 22.66
N LYS A 419 4.48 -4.10 22.86
CA LYS A 419 3.28 -4.81 23.32
C LYS A 419 2.06 -4.34 22.54
N GLN A 420 1.26 -5.28 22.03
CA GLN A 420 -0.11 -5.01 21.63
C GLN A 420 -1.03 -5.14 22.86
N PHE A 421 -1.71 -4.05 23.20
CA PHE A 421 -2.56 -3.95 24.39
C PHE A 421 -4.05 -3.72 24.07
N GLY A 422 -4.38 -3.42 22.81
CA GLY A 422 -5.76 -3.28 22.32
C GLY A 422 -5.94 -3.87 20.91
N GLN A 423 -7.12 -4.42 20.62
CA GLN A 423 -7.41 -5.11 19.35
C GLN A 423 -8.74 -4.68 18.72
N SER A 424 -8.76 -4.55 17.39
CA SER A 424 -9.95 -4.23 16.58
C SER A 424 -10.66 -2.93 17.01
N GLU A 425 -9.89 -1.87 17.24
CA GLU A 425 -10.41 -0.58 17.69
C GLU A 425 -10.48 0.44 16.56
N SER A 426 -11.38 1.41 16.66
CA SER A 426 -11.47 2.52 15.69
C SER A 426 -10.69 3.73 16.19
N VAL A 427 -9.59 4.05 15.51
CA VAL A 427 -8.82 5.28 15.72
C VAL A 427 -8.87 6.08 14.43
N CYS A 428 -9.40 7.31 14.49
CA CYS A 428 -9.53 8.18 13.32
C CYS A 428 -10.29 7.55 12.14
N GLY A 429 -11.30 6.73 12.43
CA GLY A 429 -12.09 6.02 11.41
C GLY A 429 -11.36 4.85 10.75
N VAL A 430 -10.20 4.44 11.27
CA VAL A 430 -9.44 3.27 10.81
C VAL A 430 -9.55 2.17 11.85
N THR A 431 -9.81 0.93 11.43
CA THR A 431 -9.67 -0.22 12.31
C THR A 431 -8.18 -0.52 12.51
N VAL A 432 -7.71 -0.35 13.74
CA VAL A 432 -6.32 -0.55 14.16
C VAL A 432 -6.27 -1.51 15.33
N ASN A 433 -5.09 -2.07 15.58
CA ASN A 433 -4.74 -2.52 16.91
C ASN A 433 -3.80 -1.49 17.54
N ARG A 434 -3.73 -1.49 18.87
CA ARG A 434 -2.99 -0.49 19.64
C ARG A 434 -1.82 -1.12 20.36
N ASP A 435 -0.70 -0.43 20.25
CA ASP A 435 0.59 -0.92 20.71
C ASP A 435 1.33 0.13 21.54
N ILE A 436 2.24 -0.35 22.37
CA ILE A 436 3.32 0.46 22.91
C ILE A 436 4.65 -0.07 22.39
N TYR A 437 5.59 0.85 22.16
CA TYR A 437 6.91 0.52 21.64
C TYR A 437 8.01 1.24 22.43
N SER A 438 9.03 0.50 22.84
CA SER A 438 10.17 1.03 23.58
C SER A 438 11.18 1.67 22.62
N LEU A 439 11.33 2.98 22.71
CA LEU A 439 12.41 3.71 22.04
C LEU A 439 13.60 3.86 22.99
N SER A 440 14.80 3.43 22.56
CA SER A 440 16.02 3.98 23.14
C SER A 440 16.38 5.23 22.34
N ILE A 441 16.33 6.41 22.95
CA ILE A 441 16.90 7.62 22.33
C ILE A 441 18.43 7.46 22.40
N PRO A 442 19.17 7.45 21.27
CA PRO A 442 20.61 7.60 21.35
C PRO A 442 20.91 8.95 21.99
N THR A 443 21.48 8.94 23.19
CA THR A 443 22.09 10.14 23.77
C THR A 443 23.15 10.62 22.80
N ASN A 444 22.91 11.79 22.20
CA ASN A 444 23.66 12.46 21.13
C ASN A 444 23.34 11.99 19.70
N VAL A 445 22.28 12.54 19.11
CA VAL A 445 22.33 12.96 17.71
C VAL A 445 22.01 14.44 17.65
N ALA A 446 23.05 15.24 17.88
CA ALA A 446 23.13 16.54 17.27
C ALA A 446 22.92 16.37 15.76
N ARG A 447 21.99 17.16 15.24
CA ARG A 447 21.73 17.46 13.84
C ARG A 447 22.99 17.36 12.96
N THR A 448 23.10 16.32 12.12
CA THR A 448 23.76 16.29 10.80
C THR A 448 23.68 14.88 10.17
N ASP A 449 22.55 14.56 9.54
CA ASP A 449 22.49 13.49 8.53
C ASP A 449 23.03 14.07 7.20
N THR A 450 24.31 14.41 7.14
CA THR A 450 24.97 14.80 5.89
C THR A 450 25.38 13.54 5.13
N HIS A 451 24.77 13.36 3.94
CA HIS A 451 24.91 12.26 2.98
C HIS A 451 23.93 11.08 3.11
N LYS A 452 22.63 11.36 2.96
CA LYS A 452 21.65 10.38 2.45
C LYS A 452 21.12 10.87 1.11
N LYS A 453 21.01 10.00 0.10
CA LYS A 453 20.23 10.29 -1.12
C LYS A 453 18.85 10.77 -0.66
N HIS A 454 18.48 11.98 -1.04
CA HIS A 454 17.39 12.76 -0.44
C HIS A 454 15.97 12.13 -0.54
N ASP A 455 15.78 11.00 -1.23
CA ASP A 455 14.45 10.49 -1.61
C ASP A 455 14.07 9.09 -1.06
N GLN A 456 14.93 8.40 -0.30
CA GLN A 456 14.67 7.03 0.16
C GLN A 456 14.08 6.99 1.58
N ILE A 457 12.84 6.49 1.71
CA ILE A 457 12.19 6.28 3.02
C ILE A 457 12.87 5.12 3.74
N VAL A 458 13.21 5.31 5.02
CA VAL A 458 13.79 4.27 5.86
C VAL A 458 12.78 3.85 6.91
N VAL A 459 12.44 2.56 6.96
CA VAL A 459 11.54 1.97 7.95
C VAL A 459 12.32 1.10 8.95
N GLY A 460 11.83 1.03 10.18
CA GLY A 460 12.43 0.20 11.22
C GLY A 460 13.71 0.78 11.82
N SER A 461 13.96 2.08 11.68
CA SER A 461 15.14 2.75 12.23
C SER A 461 15.05 3.02 13.74
N LEU A 462 13.92 2.68 14.37
CA LEU A 462 13.63 2.96 15.78
C LEU A 462 13.91 1.76 16.70
N GLY A 463 14.08 0.57 16.15
CA GLY A 463 14.22 -0.66 16.92
C GLY A 463 15.51 -0.73 17.72
N VAL A 464 15.38 -0.57 19.04
CA VAL A 464 16.41 -0.92 20.02
C VAL A 464 15.75 -1.58 21.24
N GLY A 465 15.44 -2.86 21.09
CA GLY A 465 15.65 -3.81 22.18
C GLY A 465 17.07 -4.37 22.06
N ARG A 466 17.61 -5.03 23.09
CA ARG A 466 18.92 -5.72 23.01
C ARG A 466 18.83 -6.91 22.03
N ALA A 467 18.78 -6.66 20.73
CA ALA A 467 19.24 -7.63 19.75
C ALA A 467 20.76 -7.68 19.91
N THR A 468 21.25 -8.71 20.59
CA THR A 468 22.68 -8.97 20.69
C THR A 468 23.23 -9.24 19.29
N SER A 469 24.46 -8.79 19.02
CA SER A 469 25.12 -9.05 17.75
C SER A 469 25.25 -10.55 17.53
N GLY A 470 24.59 -11.10 16.50
CA GLY A 470 24.59 -12.53 16.24
C GLY A 470 23.55 -12.95 15.21
N LYS A 471 23.59 -14.22 14.81
CA LYS A 471 22.59 -14.79 13.89
C LYS A 471 21.25 -14.91 14.61
N ALA A 472 20.19 -14.33 14.05
CA ALA A 472 18.83 -14.54 14.53
C ALA A 472 18.38 -15.97 14.19
N GLN A 473 17.95 -16.72 15.19
CA GLN A 473 17.48 -18.10 15.02
C GLN A 473 16.66 -18.56 16.22
N ILE A 474 15.79 -19.55 15.99
CA ILE A 474 15.05 -20.24 17.04
C ILE A 474 15.67 -21.63 17.19
N ARG A 475 16.21 -21.90 18.39
CA ARG A 475 16.76 -23.21 18.77
C ARG A 475 15.74 -24.06 19.49
N LYS A 476 15.90 -25.36 19.39
CA LYS A 476 15.16 -26.36 20.15
C LYS A 476 16.10 -27.47 20.55
#